data_AF-A0A3D3BB56-F1
#
_entry.id   AF-A0A3D3BB56-F1
#
_cell.length_a   1.000
_cell.length_b   1.000
_cell.length_c   1.000
_cell.angle_alpha   90.00
_cell.angle_beta   90.00
_cell.angle_gamma   90.00
#
_symmetry.space_group_name_H-M   'P 1'
#
loop_
_entity.id
_entity.type
_entity.pdbx_description
1 polymer ?
#
loop_
_entity_poly.entity_id
_entity_poly.type
_entity_poly.pdbx_seq_one_letter_code
_entity_poly.pdbx_strand_id
1 'polypeptide(L)' 'MRRFDAEPLPPLTEEEVNALQDYAARHGRSWKRILNNAWMGEAPYDDGGILRRLRNTHGPTWLDRYRLPKR' A
#
# COMPACT_ATOMS: atom_id res chain seq x y z
N MET A 1 25.27 -9.54 9.08
CA MET A 1 24.04 -9.17 8.34
C MET A 1 22.90 -10.00 8.92
N ARG A 2 22.11 -9.45 9.85
CA ARG A 2 20.94 -10.16 10.40
C ARG A 2 19.89 -10.22 9.29
N ARG A 3 19.52 -11.43 8.87
CA ARG A 3 18.24 -11.63 8.20
C ARG A 3 17.20 -11.28 9.25
N PHE A 4 16.44 -10.21 9.02
CA PHE A 4 15.19 -10.04 9.72
C PHE A 4 14.31 -11.17 9.18
N ASP A 5 14.25 -12.28 9.92
CA ASP A 5 13.10 -13.16 9.84
C ASP A 5 11.92 -12.29 10.27
N ALA A 6 11.31 -11.62 9.28
CA ALA A 6 10.32 -10.59 9.51
C ALA A 6 9.13 -11.22 10.21
N GLU A 7 8.74 -10.69 11.37
CA GLU A 7 7.45 -11.02 11.96
C GLU A 7 6.37 -10.89 10.89
N PRO A 8 5.38 -11.80 10.88
CA PRO A 8 4.31 -11.74 9.89
C PRO A 8 3.62 -10.38 9.98
N LEU A 9 3.52 -9.70 8.84
CA LEU A 9 2.86 -8.39 8.76
C LEU A 9 1.42 -8.51 9.29
N PRO A 10 0.91 -7.48 9.98
CA PRO A 10 -0.46 -7.51 10.48
C PRO A 10 -1.44 -7.70 9.31
N PRO A 11 -2.56 -8.42 9.50
CA PRO A 11 -3.57 -8.54 8.47
C PRO A 11 -4.16 -7.15 8.17
N LEU A 12 -4.54 -6.92 6.90
CA LEU A 12 -5.21 -5.70 6.51
C LEU A 12 -6.61 -5.64 7.10
N THR A 13 -7.03 -4.44 7.50
CA THR A 13 -8.43 -4.18 7.83
C THR A 13 -9.28 -4.03 6.56
N GLU A 14 -10.61 -4.17 6.69
CA GLU A 14 -11.52 -3.93 5.56
C GLU A 14 -11.39 -2.51 5.01
N GLU A 15 -11.17 -1.51 5.88
CA GLU A 15 -10.95 -0.12 5.47
C GLU A 15 -9.67 0.05 4.63
N GLU A 16 -8.58 -0.63 4.99
CA GLU A 16 -7.34 -0.62 4.23
C GLU A 16 -7.49 -1.30 2.87
N VAL A 17 -8.21 -2.43 2.83
CA VAL A 17 -8.53 -3.12 1.57
C VAL A 17 -9.39 -2.23 0.67
N ASN A 18 -10.43 -1.61 1.21
CA ASN A 18 -11.31 -0.72 0.45
C ASN A 18 -10.55 0.51 -0.06
N ALA A 19 -9.69 1.11 0.77
CA ALA A 19 -8.86 2.23 0.35
C ALA A 19 -7.90 1.84 -0.79
N LEU A 20 -7.29 0.65 -0.74
CA LEU A 20 -6.45 0.14 -1.83
C LEU A 20 -7.25 -0.12 -3.11
N GLN A 21 -8.47 -0.66 -3.00
CA GLN A 21 -9.36 -0.87 -4.14
C GLN A 21 -9.76 0.46 -4.79
N ASP A 22 -10.17 1.45 -4.00
CA ASP A 22 -10.56 2.77 -4.49
C ASP A 22 -9.39 3.50 -5.13
N TYR A 23 -8.20 3.42 -4.51
CA TYR A 23 -6.97 3.96 -5.08
C TYR A 23 -6.64 3.27 -6.41
N ALA A 24 -6.72 1.94 -6.46
CA ALA A 24 -6.49 1.19 -7.68
C ALA A 24 -7.47 1.52 -8.79
N ALA A 25 -8.75 1.71 -8.47
CA ALA A 25 -9.78 2.12 -9.42
C ALA A 25 -9.49 3.52 -10.00
N ARG A 26 -9.02 4.45 -9.17
CA ARG A 26 -8.72 5.84 -9.57
C ARG A 26 -7.49 5.95 -10.47
N HIS A 27 -6.44 5.16 -10.21
CA HIS A 27 -5.15 5.28 -10.91
C HIS A 27 -4.89 4.20 -11.96
N GLY A 28 -5.82 3.24 -12.10
CA GLY A 28 -5.75 2.17 -13.10
C GLY A 28 -4.50 1.29 -12.95
N ARG A 29 -3.97 0.77 -14.05
CA ARG A 29 -2.88 -0.24 -14.04
C ARG A 29 -1.60 0.22 -13.33
N SER A 30 -1.34 1.54 -13.28
CA SER A 30 -0.16 2.11 -12.64
C SER A 30 -0.32 2.41 -11.15
N TRP A 31 -1.45 2.04 -10.54
CA TRP A 31 -1.80 2.46 -9.17
C TRP A 31 -0.72 2.17 -8.13
N LYS A 32 -0.07 1.00 -8.19
CA LYS A 32 1.01 0.64 -7.25
C LYS A 32 2.21 1.58 -7.36
N ARG A 33 2.64 1.87 -8.59
CA ARG A 33 3.75 2.78 -8.87
C ARG A 33 3.43 4.18 -8.36
N ILE A 34 2.23 4.66 -8.64
CA ILE A 34 1.78 6.00 -8.22
C ILE A 34 1.69 6.08 -6.69
N LEU A 35 1.12 5.07 -6.04
CA LEU A 35 1.04 5.00 -4.57
C LEU A 35 2.43 4.96 -3.93
N ASN A 36 3.35 4.15 -4.48
CA ASN A 36 4.72 4.08 -3.99
C ASN A 36 5.43 5.43 -4.09
N ASN A 37 5.27 6.15 -5.21
CA ASN A 37 5.80 7.50 -5.37
C ASN A 37 5.20 8.46 -4.33
N ALA A 38 3.87 8.43 -4.13
CA ALA A 38 3.21 9.24 -3.11
C ALA A 38 3.74 8.95 -1.70
N TRP A 39 3.95 7.68 -1.36
CA TRP A 39 4.52 7.26 -0.09
C TRP A 39 5.95 7.76 0.15
N MET A 40 6.72 7.96 -0.93
CA MET A 40 8.08 8.50 -0.90
C MET A 40 8.12 10.04 -0.93
N GLY A 41 6.97 10.70 -0.89
CA GLY A 41 6.89 12.17 -0.88
C GLY A 41 6.92 12.80 -2.26
N GLU A 42 6.51 12.08 -3.29
CA GLU A 42 6.31 12.62 -4.64
C GLU A 42 4.82 12.88 -4.93
N ALA A 43 4.54 13.72 -5.93
CA ALA A 43 3.18 13.91 -6.45
C ALA A 43 2.58 12.55 -6.88
N PRO A 44 1.26 12.33 -6.74
CA PRO A 44 0.20 13.34 -6.52
C PRO A 44 -0.17 13.66 -5.05
N TYR A 45 0.48 13.06 -4.05
CA TYR A 45 0.19 13.30 -2.62
C TYR A 45 -1.24 12.91 -2.15
N ASP A 46 -1.90 12.03 -2.89
CA ASP A 46 -3.29 11.63 -2.66
C ASP A 46 -3.44 10.27 -1.94
N ASP A 47 -2.37 9.82 -1.26
CA ASP A 47 -2.32 8.57 -0.50
C ASP A 47 -3.19 8.59 0.77
N GLY A 48 -3.70 9.73 1.20
CA GLY A 48 -4.67 9.84 2.30
C GLY A 48 -4.19 9.25 3.65
N GLY A 49 -5.03 9.34 4.68
CA GLY A 49 -4.65 8.88 6.03
C GLY A 49 -4.51 7.36 6.15
N ILE A 50 -5.43 6.61 5.52
CA ILE A 50 -5.47 5.14 5.60
C ILE A 50 -4.25 4.52 4.94
N LEU A 51 -3.90 4.92 3.71
CA LEU A 51 -2.75 4.31 3.01
C LEU A 51 -1.41 4.74 3.65
N ARG A 52 -1.35 5.91 4.31
CA ARG A 52 -0.17 6.30 5.11
C ARG A 52 0.00 5.42 6.34
N ARG A 53 -1.08 5.06 7.04
CA ARG A 53 -1.01 4.07 8.12
C ARG A 53 -0.56 2.71 7.61
N LEU A 54 -1.12 2.27 6.48
CA LEU A 54 -0.71 1.02 5.83
C LEU A 54 0.77 1.03 5.46
N ARG A 55 1.29 2.14 4.91
CA ARG A 55 2.73 2.31 4.66
C ARG A 55 3.55 2.15 5.94
N ASN A 56 3.11 2.73 7.04
CA ASN A 56 3.84 2.67 8.31
C ASN A 56 3.86 1.25 8.91
N THR A 57 2.84 0.41 8.64
CA THR A 57 2.75 -0.96 9.15
C THR A 57 3.41 -1.99 8.23
N HIS A 58 3.32 -1.80 6.91
CA HIS A 58 3.77 -2.80 5.92
C HIS A 58 5.02 -2.40 5.13
N GLY A 59 5.30 -1.10 5.07
CA GLY A 59 6.38 -0.54 4.24
C GLY A 59 6.06 -0.52 2.74
N PRO A 60 6.83 0.26 1.96
CA PRO A 60 6.62 0.43 0.53
C PRO A 60 6.85 -0.86 -0.28
N THR A 61 7.84 -1.69 0.08
CA THR A 61 8.20 -2.91 -0.65
C THR A 61 7.15 -4.03 -0.55
N TRP A 62 6.27 -3.99 0.45
CA TRP A 62 5.16 -4.93 0.57
C TRP A 62 4.16 -4.78 -0.59
N LEU A 63 3.98 -3.56 -1.10
CA LEU A 63 3.02 -3.25 -2.16
C LEU A 63 3.30 -4.03 -3.46
N ASP A 64 4.57 -4.32 -3.75
CA ASP A 64 4.98 -5.11 -4.91
C ASP A 64 4.36 -6.51 -4.89
N ARG A 65 4.31 -7.14 -3.71
CA ARG A 65 3.78 -8.50 -3.50
C ARG A 65 2.27 -8.52 -3.32
N TYR A 66 1.67 -7.42 -2.87
CA TYR A 66 0.25 -7.35 -2.61
C TYR A 66 -0.60 -7.61 -3.86
N ARG A 67 -1.71 -8.34 -3.71
CA ARG A 67 -2.70 -8.54 -4.76
C ARG A 67 -4.04 -8.10 -4.22
N LEU A 68 -4.74 -7.26 -5.00
CA LEU A 68 -6.10 -6.89 -4.65
C LEU A 68 -6.96 -8.16 -4.57
N PRO A 69 -7.74 -8.35 -3.50
CA PRO A 69 -8.69 -9.44 -3.44
C PRO A 69 -9.69 -9.26 -4.59
N LYS A 70 -10.10 -10.37 -5.19
CA LYS A 70 -11.22 -10.37 -6.13
C LYS A 70 -12.48 -9.98 -5.33
N ARG A 71 -13.25 -9.04 -5.86
CA ARG A 71 -14.61 -8.80 -5.39
C ARG A 71 -15.48 -10.01 -5.74
#